data_AF-A0A850U8M5-F1
#
_entry.id   AF-A0A850U8M5-F1
#
_cell.length_a   1.000
_cell.length_b   1.000
_cell.length_c   1.000
_cell.angle_alpha   90.00
_cell.angle_beta   90.00
_cell.angle_gamma   90.00
#
_symmetry.space_group_name_H-M   'P 1'
#
loop_
_entity.id
_entity.type
_entity.pdbx_description
1 polymer ?
#
loop_
_entity_poly.entity_id
_entity_poly.type
_entity_poly.pdbx_seq_one_letter_code
_entity_poly.pdbx_strand_id
1 'polypeptide(L)'
;AMSKSAVKISSDLLSNPLCEQEPAFLEMVTAFDTAMKRMDSFNQEKVNMDFPQKNPSHPFTRFSSVFPSLNMAVKRREQTLQDYKRLQSKVEKYEEKERTGPVLAKLHQ
;
A
#
# COMPACT_ATOMS: atom_id res chain seq x y z
N ALA A 1 -21.45 -1.33 5.09
CA ALA A 1 -22.20 -1.78 6.27
C ALA A 1 -23.69 -1.44 6.11
N MET A 2 -24.04 -0.18 5.89
CA MET A 2 -25.42 0.28 5.67
C MET A 2 -26.13 -0.42 4.49
N SER A 3 -25.48 -0.54 3.32
CA SER A 3 -26.06 -1.22 2.15
C SER A 3 -26.37 -2.70 2.40
N LYS A 4 -25.49 -3.42 3.11
CA LYS A 4 -25.73 -4.82 3.50
C LYS A 4 -26.92 -4.98 4.42
N SER A 5 -27.11 -4.06 5.38
CA SER A 5 -28.30 -4.05 6.23
C SER A 5 -29.57 -3.79 5.42
N ALA A 6 -29.53 -2.89 4.44
CA ALA A 6 -30.66 -2.61 3.56
C ALA A 6 -31.04 -3.81 2.68
N VAL A 7 -30.06 -4.54 2.13
CA VAL A 7 -30.28 -5.81 1.42
C VAL A 7 -30.87 -6.87 2.34
N LYS A 8 -30.44 -6.93 3.60
CA LYS A 8 -31.02 -7.87 4.57
C LYS A 8 -32.49 -7.53 4.85
N ILE A 9 -32.80 -6.26 5.09
CA ILE A 9 -34.18 -5.82 5.33
C ILE A 9 -35.07 -6.13 4.12
N SER A 10 -34.61 -5.87 2.89
CA SER A 10 -35.40 -6.19 1.68
C SER A 10 -35.61 -7.70 1.50
N SER A 11 -34.60 -8.51 1.80
CA SER A 11 -34.71 -9.97 1.79
C SER A 11 -35.67 -10.49 2.87
N ASP A 12 -35.62 -9.93 4.08
CA ASP A 12 -36.50 -10.32 5.18
C ASP A 12 -37.97 -9.97 4.82
N LEU A 13 -38.21 -8.82 4.18
CA LEU A 13 -39.53 -8.45 3.67
C LEU A 13 -40.03 -9.40 2.57
N LEU A 14 -39.16 -9.83 1.64
CA LEU A 14 -39.53 -10.81 0.61
C LEU A 14 -39.90 -12.17 1.19
N SER A 15 -39.34 -12.53 2.35
CA SER A 15 -39.67 -13.77 3.04
C SER A 15 -40.96 -13.71 3.85
N ASN A 16 -41.63 -12.55 3.89
CA ASN A 16 -42.87 -12.37 4.64
C ASN A 16 -44.04 -13.07 3.91
N PRO A 17 -44.87 -13.88 4.60
CA PRO A 17 -46.04 -14.53 4.01
C PRO A 17 -47.04 -13.57 3.34
N LEU A 18 -47.04 -12.29 3.71
CA LEU A 18 -47.84 -11.26 3.04
C LEU A 18 -47.48 -11.10 1.55
N CYS A 19 -46.25 -11.40 1.15
CA CYS A 19 -45.86 -11.42 -0.26
C CYS A 19 -46.56 -12.52 -1.06
N GLU A 20 -47.03 -13.59 -0.43
CA GLU A 20 -47.83 -14.63 -1.10
C GLU A 20 -49.32 -14.25 -1.18
N GLN A 21 -49.78 -13.38 -0.28
CA GLN A 21 -51.18 -13.00 -0.13
C GLN A 21 -51.55 -11.76 -0.94
N GLU A 22 -50.62 -10.81 -1.08
CA GLU A 22 -50.85 -9.50 -1.69
C GLU A 22 -49.87 -9.29 -2.87
N PRO A 23 -50.32 -9.54 -4.12
CA PRO A 23 -49.46 -9.44 -5.31
C PRO A 23 -48.82 -8.06 -5.50
N ALA A 24 -49.55 -6.99 -5.17
CA ALA A 24 -49.03 -5.62 -5.25
C ALA A 24 -47.93 -5.34 -4.21
N PHE A 25 -48.01 -5.97 -3.04
CA PHE A 25 -46.96 -5.89 -2.03
C PHE A 25 -45.72 -6.65 -2.48
N LEU A 26 -45.87 -7.85 -3.03
CA LEU A 26 -44.76 -8.62 -3.60
C LEU A 26 -44.03 -7.85 -4.70
N GLU A 27 -44.75 -7.22 -5.63
CA GLU A 27 -44.16 -6.43 -6.70
C GLU A 27 -43.32 -5.27 -6.15
N MET A 28 -43.88 -4.51 -5.20
CA MET A 28 -43.19 -3.39 -4.55
C MET A 28 -41.92 -3.84 -3.82
N VAL A 29 -42.01 -4.91 -3.03
CA VAL A 29 -40.88 -5.41 -2.23
C VAL A 29 -39.80 -6.02 -3.15
N THR A 30 -40.18 -6.65 -4.26
CA THR A 30 -39.24 -7.16 -5.27
C THR A 30 -38.48 -6.03 -5.96
N ALA A 31 -39.18 -4.95 -6.31
CA ALA A 31 -38.55 -3.74 -6.88
C ALA A 31 -37.58 -3.12 -5.86
N PHE A 32 -37.97 -3.03 -4.59
CA PHE A 32 -37.13 -2.54 -3.51
C PHE A 32 -35.87 -3.40 -3.32
N ASP A 33 -36.01 -4.72 -3.23
CA ASP A 33 -34.88 -5.67 -3.09
C ASP A 33 -33.89 -5.56 -4.26
N THR A 34 -34.42 -5.46 -5.48
CA THR A 34 -33.60 -5.25 -6.68
C THR A 34 -32.80 -3.96 -6.58
N ALA A 35 -33.42 -2.86 -6.13
CA ALA A 35 -32.73 -1.59 -5.93
C ALA A 35 -31.65 -1.68 -4.84
N MET A 36 -31.93 -2.35 -3.71
CA MET A 36 -30.97 -2.49 -2.62
C MET A 36 -29.76 -3.34 -3.04
N LYS A 37 -29.98 -4.43 -3.78
CA LYS A 37 -28.89 -5.26 -4.32
C LYS A 37 -28.04 -4.49 -5.32
N ARG A 38 -28.64 -3.72 -6.24
CA ARG A 38 -27.89 -2.85 -7.17
C ARG A 38 -27.03 -1.82 -6.42
N MET A 39 -27.59 -1.21 -5.38
CA MET A 39 -26.85 -0.26 -4.55
C MET A 39 -25.69 -0.92 -3.78
N ASP A 40 -25.88 -2.12 -3.22
CA ASP A 40 -24.78 -2.84 -2.55
C ASP A 40 -23.67 -3.22 -3.53
N SER A 41 -24.02 -3.72 -4.73
CA SER A 41 -23.06 -4.01 -5.79
C SER A 41 -22.24 -2.79 -6.20
N PHE A 42 -22.90 -1.65 -6.44
CA PHE A 42 -22.23 -0.39 -6.76
C PHE A 42 -21.28 0.05 -5.64
N ASN A 43 -21.72 -0.05 -4.39
CA ASN A 43 -20.88 0.28 -3.23
C ASN A 43 -19.69 -0.69 -3.09
N GLN A 44 -19.87 -1.98 -3.39
CA GLN A 44 -18.76 -2.94 -3.41
C GLN A 44 -17.75 -2.63 -4.51
N GLU A 45 -18.22 -2.29 -5.71
CA GLU A 45 -17.35 -1.89 -6.82
C GLU A 45 -16.53 -0.66 -6.45
N LYS A 46 -17.18 0.38 -5.90
CA LYS A 46 -16.49 1.57 -5.41
C LYS A 46 -15.45 1.21 -4.33
N VAL A 47 -15.81 0.36 -3.36
CA VAL A 47 -14.86 -0.09 -2.33
C VAL A 47 -13.68 -0.85 -2.95
N ASN A 48 -13.90 -1.67 -3.96
CA ASN A 48 -12.82 -2.39 -4.65
C ASN A 48 -11.93 -1.45 -5.47
N MET A 49 -12.46 -0.33 -5.96
CA MET A 49 -11.67 0.69 -6.64
C MET A 49 -10.90 1.59 -5.66
N ASP A 50 -11.53 2.00 -4.55
CA ASP A 50 -10.99 2.99 -3.61
C ASP A 50 -10.12 2.39 -2.50
N PHE A 51 -10.25 1.09 -2.18
CA PHE A 51 -9.43 0.45 -1.15
C PHE A 51 -8.30 -0.40 -1.75
N PRO A 52 -7.04 0.06 -1.65
CA PRO A 52 -5.90 -0.61 -2.25
C PRO A 52 -5.83 -2.10 -1.89
N GLN A 53 -6.02 -2.45 -0.61
CA GLN A 53 -5.83 -3.83 -0.13
C GLN A 53 -6.74 -4.88 -0.81
N LYS A 54 -7.88 -4.50 -1.38
CA LYS A 54 -8.79 -5.44 -2.04
C LYS A 54 -8.61 -5.54 -3.54
N ASN A 55 -7.78 -4.68 -4.11
CA ASN A 55 -7.53 -4.65 -5.54
C ASN A 55 -6.02 -4.74 -5.83
N PRO A 56 -5.51 -5.93 -6.20
CA PRO A 56 -4.09 -6.12 -6.48
C PRO A 56 -3.61 -5.34 -7.73
N SER A 57 -4.54 -4.82 -8.55
CA SER A 57 -4.20 -3.93 -9.68
C SER A 57 -4.04 -2.46 -9.28
N HIS A 58 -4.44 -2.10 -8.05
CA HIS A 58 -4.37 -0.72 -7.56
C HIS A 58 -2.91 -0.24 -7.45
N PRO A 59 -2.57 0.98 -7.87
CA PRO A 59 -1.20 1.48 -7.84
C PRO A 59 -0.57 1.39 -6.43
N PHE A 60 -1.31 1.77 -5.39
CA PHE A 60 -0.80 1.74 -4.02
C PHE A 60 -0.43 0.35 -3.51
N THR A 61 -1.11 -0.73 -3.94
CA THR A 61 -0.69 -2.09 -3.56
C THR A 61 0.57 -2.51 -4.27
N ARG A 62 0.68 -2.22 -5.57
CA ARG A 62 1.89 -2.50 -6.36
C ARG A 62 3.12 -1.75 -5.84
N PHE A 63 2.96 -0.51 -5.39
CA PHE A 63 4.08 0.28 -4.88
C PHE A 63 4.31 0.12 -3.38
N SER A 64 3.40 -0.51 -2.64
CA SER A 64 3.52 -0.70 -1.18
C SER A 64 4.81 -1.41 -0.75
N SER A 65 5.31 -2.37 -1.54
CA SER A 65 6.56 -3.09 -1.27
C SER A 65 7.80 -2.37 -1.82
N VAL A 66 7.63 -1.49 -2.81
CA VAL A 66 8.70 -0.70 -3.42
C VAL A 66 9.23 0.32 -2.40
N PHE A 67 8.35 1.02 -1.69
CA PHE A 67 8.78 2.05 -0.74
C PHE A 67 9.68 1.55 0.40
N PRO A 68 9.36 0.43 1.10
CA PRO A 68 10.26 -0.15 2.10
C PRO A 68 11.61 -0.58 1.52
N SER A 69 11.61 -1.25 0.36
CA SER A 69 12.87 -1.69 -0.28
C SER A 69 13.74 -0.51 -0.71
N LEU A 70 13.13 0.55 -1.25
CA LEU A 70 13.81 1.77 -1.66
C LEU A 70 14.42 2.49 -0.45
N ASN A 71 13.66 2.62 0.64
CA ASN A 71 14.16 3.22 1.88
C ASN A 71 15.35 2.45 2.45
N MET A 72 15.33 1.12 2.40
CA MET A 72 16.46 0.28 2.81
C MET A 72 17.68 0.47 1.89
N ALA A 73 17.46 0.55 0.57
CA ALA A 73 18.53 0.80 -0.38
C ALA A 73 19.16 2.19 -0.17
N VAL A 74 18.35 3.22 0.08
CA VAL A 74 18.82 4.58 0.41
C VAL A 74 19.64 4.59 1.70
N LYS A 75 19.17 3.93 2.76
CA LYS A 75 19.93 3.79 4.02
C LYS A 75 21.27 3.10 3.81
N ARG A 76 21.31 2.01 3.04
CA ARG A 76 22.57 1.30 2.70
C ARG A 76 23.53 2.20 1.93
N ARG A 77 23.02 2.93 0.93
CA ARG A 77 23.82 3.89 0.15
C ARG A 77 24.43 4.97 1.04
N GLU A 78 23.64 5.54 1.95
CA GLU A 78 24.12 6.59 2.86
C GLU A 78 25.19 6.06 3.82
N GLN A 79 25.01 4.84 4.35
CA GLN A 79 26.02 4.18 5.18
C GLN A 79 27.34 4.00 4.42
N THR A 80 27.30 3.43 3.22
CA THR A 80 28.49 3.24 2.39
C THR A 80 29.17 4.57 2.06
N LEU A 81 28.40 5.64 1.82
CA LEU A 81 28.94 6.96 1.55
C LEU A 81 29.67 7.55 2.77
N GLN A 82 29.13 7.37 3.98
CA GLN A 82 29.79 7.78 5.21
C GLN A 82 31.09 7.02 5.44
N ASP A 83 31.08 5.70 5.21
CA ASP A 83 32.28 4.87 5.32
C ASP A 83 33.35 5.26 4.31
N TYR A 84 32.95 5.53 3.06
CA TYR A 84 33.84 6.04 2.02
C TYR A 84 34.49 7.37 2.44
N LYS A 85 33.70 8.35 2.89
CA LYS A 85 34.23 9.64 3.38
C LYS A 85 35.23 9.45 4.51
N ARG A 86 34.93 8.56 5.46
CA ARG A 86 35.84 8.24 6.58
C ARG A 86 37.16 7.63 6.11
N LEU A 87 37.12 6.72 5.13
CA LEU A 87 38.31 6.11 4.55
C LEU A 87 39.10 7.13 3.72
N GLN A 88 38.43 7.96 2.95
CA GLN A 88 39.05 9.01 2.15
C GLN A 88 39.85 9.98 3.04
N SER A 89 39.28 10.46 4.14
CA SER A 89 40.02 11.30 5.09
C SER A 89 41.20 10.59 5.77
N LYS A 90 41.22 9.25 5.84
CA LYS A 90 42.39 8.51 6.31
C LYS A 90 43.48 8.46 5.26
N VAL A 91 43.11 8.22 3.99
CA VAL A 91 44.05 8.23 2.86
C VAL A 91 44.73 9.58 2.77
N GLU A 92 43.96 10.68 2.75
CA GLU A 92 44.50 12.05 2.70
C GLU A 92 45.49 12.32 3.85
N LYS A 93 45.17 11.89 5.07
CA LYS A 93 46.07 12.01 6.23
C LYS A 93 47.35 11.18 6.09
N TYR A 94 47.29 10.01 5.46
CA TYR A 94 48.48 9.20 5.23
C TYR A 94 49.36 9.79 4.12
N GLU A 95 48.76 10.25 3.01
CA GLU A 95 49.47 10.94 1.94
C GLU A 95 50.17 12.21 2.45
N GLU A 96 49.53 12.99 3.31
CA GLU A 96 50.16 14.16 3.94
C GLU A 96 51.35 13.77 4.84
N LYS A 97 51.24 12.65 5.57
CA LYS A 97 52.35 12.12 6.38
C LYS A 97 53.51 11.62 5.52
N GLU A 98 53.23 10.92 4.43
CA GLU A 98 54.26 10.47 3.48
C GLU A 98 54.98 11.63 2.79
N ARG A 99 54.33 12.80 2.71
CA ARG A 99 54.92 14.04 2.19
C ARG A 99 55.86 14.74 3.18
N THR A 100 55.96 14.29 4.44
CA THR A 100 56.93 14.83 5.40
C THR A 100 58.30 14.16 5.27
N GLY A 101 59.36 14.99 5.27
CA GLY A 101 60.75 14.64 4.92
C GLY A 101 61.40 13.39 5.58
N PRO A 102 61.05 12.96 6.81
CA PRO A 102 61.66 11.77 7.41
C PRO A 102 61.28 10.43 6.76
N VAL A 103 60.15 10.34 6.04
CA VAL A 103 59.68 9.07 5.43
C VAL A 103 60.36 8.80 4.08
N LEU A 104 60.60 9.83 3.27
CA LEU A 104 61.35 9.72 2.00
C LEU A 104 62.77 9.16 2.20
N ALA A 105 63.40 9.46 3.34
CA ALA A 105 64.75 8.99 3.65
C ALA A 105 64.84 7.50 4.02
N LYS A 106 63.73 6.84 4.37
CA LYS A 106 63.69 5.41 4.74
C LYS A 106 63.30 4.47 3.60
N LEU A 107 62.81 4.99 2.47
CA LEU A 107 62.43 4.18 1.31
C LEU A 107 63.60 3.90 0.34
N HIS A 108 64.73 4.57 0.52
CA HIS A 108 65.92 4.48 -0.36
C HIS A 108 67.17 3.89 0.34
N GLN A 109 66.99 3.09 1.39
CA GLN A 109 68.10 2.38 2.03
C GLN A 109 68.01 0.87 1.80
#